data_AF-A0A5Q0TEP8-F1
#
_entry.id   AF-A0A5Q0TEP8-F1
#
_cell.length_a   1.000
_cell.length_b   1.000
_cell.length_c   1.000
_cell.angle_alpha   90.00
_cell.angle_beta   90.00
_cell.angle_gamma   90.00
#
_symmetry.space_group_name_H-M   'P 1'
#
loop_
_entity.id
_entity.type
_entity.pdbx_description
1 polymer ?
#
loop_
_entity_poly.entity_id
_entity_poly.type
_entity_poly.pdbx_seq_one_letter_code
_entity_poly.pdbx_strand_id
1 'polypeptide(L)'
;MTSIGTKYILAQKFIFDPYSNTLLDQLNDNEVIRLGSNESRILLILIEQSTTVVSRDQLHEYVWRDQGFQVDDSSLTQAISTLRKMLRDSTKSPQFIKTIPKRGYQLISTVESCSANNAEAPQEDKTDDDLSHNLSATVNEAPVIAPTTPEAPISPVAVISPKPVWGFRLIWAVILLLPLLALSVNAPSSTQFDQVTLVNDVPLLQPENHPEIKSWLPAIERCTKIYRSRIEGSSSLEKIIATGSLNGQMALNFIHDADHSSQNQSILIFVDQTDFSSVCH
;
A
#
# COMPACT_ATOMS: atom_id res chain seq x y z
N MET A 1 -17.90 6.58 -1.07
CA MET A 1 -18.40 5.77 0.07
C MET A 1 -17.76 4.40 -0.09
N THR A 2 -16.65 4.13 0.61
CA THR A 2 -15.81 2.97 0.34
C THR A 2 -16.34 1.72 1.03
N SER A 3 -17.06 0.89 0.27
CA SER A 3 -17.59 -0.40 0.73
C SER A 3 -16.45 -1.39 1.03
N ILE A 4 -16.18 -1.61 2.31
CA ILE A 4 -15.08 -2.46 2.78
C ILE A 4 -15.29 -3.90 2.30
N GLY A 5 -14.27 -4.47 1.65
CA GLY A 5 -14.31 -5.83 1.10
C GLY A 5 -14.97 -5.96 -0.27
N THR A 6 -15.45 -4.88 -0.91
CA THR A 6 -15.90 -4.94 -2.31
C THR A 6 -14.72 -5.17 -3.24
N LYS A 7 -14.80 -6.25 -4.02
CA LYS A 7 -13.90 -6.51 -5.15
C LYS A 7 -14.58 -6.12 -6.45
N TYR A 8 -13.80 -5.74 -7.45
CA TYR A 8 -14.30 -5.32 -8.74
C TYR A 8 -13.79 -6.25 -9.83
N ILE A 9 -14.70 -6.88 -10.57
CA ILE A 9 -14.35 -7.63 -11.78
C ILE A 9 -14.35 -6.65 -12.97
N LEU A 10 -13.27 -6.66 -13.75
CA LEU A 10 -13.07 -5.82 -14.92
C LEU A 10 -13.05 -6.70 -16.19
N ALA A 11 -14.02 -6.48 -17.08
CA ALA A 11 -14.17 -7.19 -18.36
C ALA A 11 -14.09 -8.73 -18.25
N GLN A 12 -14.59 -9.30 -17.14
CA GLN A 12 -14.51 -10.72 -16.76
C GLN A 12 -13.10 -11.34 -16.85
N LYS A 13 -12.06 -10.49 -16.79
CA LYS A 13 -10.65 -10.87 -16.91
C LYS A 13 -9.86 -10.61 -15.63
N PHE A 14 -10.08 -9.46 -14.99
CA PHE A 14 -9.32 -9.08 -13.81
C PHE A 14 -10.20 -8.92 -12.59
N ILE A 15 -9.79 -9.49 -11.45
CA ILE A 15 -10.39 -9.15 -10.14
C ILE A 15 -9.47 -8.15 -9.43
N PHE A 16 -9.94 -6.92 -9.25
CA PHE A 16 -9.27 -5.88 -8.48
C PHE A 16 -9.75 -5.88 -7.02
N ASP A 17 -8.79 -5.90 -6.10
CA ASP A 17 -8.98 -5.75 -4.67
C ASP A 17 -8.27 -4.45 -4.19
N PRO A 18 -9.02 -3.37 -3.90
CA PRO A 18 -8.44 -2.07 -3.55
C PRO A 18 -7.82 -2.03 -2.14
N TYR A 19 -8.14 -2.98 -1.27
CA TYR A 19 -7.63 -3.02 0.10
C TYR A 19 -6.21 -3.62 0.14
N SER A 20 -6.00 -4.71 -0.60
CA SER A 20 -4.70 -5.37 -0.74
C SER A 20 -3.83 -4.80 -1.88
N ASN A 21 -4.39 -3.91 -2.71
CA ASN A 21 -3.76 -3.37 -3.93
C ASN A 21 -3.36 -4.48 -4.92
N THR A 22 -4.22 -5.49 -5.09
CA THR A 22 -3.96 -6.63 -5.99
C THR A 22 -4.94 -6.68 -7.16
N LEU A 23 -4.44 -7.21 -8.28
CA LEU A 23 -5.16 -7.43 -9.53
C LEU A 23 -4.90 -8.89 -9.95
N LEU A 24 -5.93 -9.73 -9.95
CA LEU A 24 -5.85 -11.14 -10.33
C LEU A 24 -6.16 -11.30 -11.83
N ASP A 25 -5.23 -11.77 -12.67
CA ASP A 25 -5.51 -12.05 -14.09
C ASP A 25 -6.09 -13.47 -14.25
N GLN A 26 -7.42 -13.56 -14.30
CA GLN A 26 -8.19 -14.82 -14.38
C GLN A 26 -7.90 -15.60 -15.67
N LEU A 27 -7.38 -14.94 -16.71
CA LEU A 27 -7.06 -15.56 -18.00
C LEU A 27 -5.58 -15.98 -18.10
N ASN A 28 -4.77 -15.70 -17.07
CA ASN A 28 -3.33 -15.99 -17.03
C ASN A 28 -2.98 -16.70 -15.72
N ASP A 29 -3.47 -17.93 -15.56
CA ASP A 29 -3.19 -18.83 -14.42
C ASP A 29 -3.50 -18.22 -13.04
N ASN A 30 -4.44 -17.26 -12.98
CA ASN A 30 -4.74 -16.46 -11.79
C ASN A 30 -3.51 -15.71 -11.23
N GLU A 31 -2.67 -15.15 -12.11
CA GLU A 31 -1.51 -14.33 -11.74
C GLU A 31 -1.93 -13.17 -10.80
N VAL A 32 -1.32 -13.10 -9.61
CA VAL A 32 -1.54 -12.03 -8.63
C VAL A 32 -0.59 -10.88 -8.90
N ILE A 33 -1.04 -9.90 -9.69
CA ILE A 33 -0.29 -8.67 -9.96
C ILE A 33 -0.49 -7.70 -8.79
N ARG A 34 0.60 -7.24 -8.16
CA ARG A 34 0.56 -6.18 -7.14
C ARG A 34 0.64 -4.80 -7.81
N LEU A 35 -0.36 -3.96 -7.52
CA LEU A 35 -0.38 -2.55 -7.94
C LEU A 35 0.40 -1.70 -6.92
N GLY A 36 0.97 -0.59 -7.37
CA GLY A 36 1.41 0.47 -6.46
C GLY A 36 0.21 1.21 -5.87
N SER A 37 0.38 1.87 -4.72
CA SER A 37 -0.71 2.57 -4.03
C SER A 37 -1.33 3.68 -4.89
N ASN A 38 -0.57 4.29 -5.80
CA ASN A 38 -1.06 5.34 -6.68
C ASN A 38 -1.85 4.73 -7.85
N GLU A 39 -1.32 3.69 -8.48
CA GLU A 39 -1.99 2.89 -9.51
C GLU A 39 -3.32 2.31 -9.01
N SER A 40 -3.35 1.82 -7.76
CA SER A 40 -4.56 1.30 -7.10
C SER A 40 -5.60 2.39 -6.85
N ARG A 41 -5.21 3.55 -6.26
CA ARG A 41 -6.13 4.70 -6.10
C ARG A 41 -6.67 5.20 -7.44
N ILE A 42 -5.83 5.27 -8.47
CA ILE A 42 -6.23 5.66 -9.83
C ILE A 42 -7.27 4.67 -10.38
N LEU A 43 -7.04 3.36 -10.24
CA LEU A 43 -7.99 2.34 -10.70
C LEU A 43 -9.32 2.42 -9.93
N LEU A 44 -9.28 2.64 -8.61
CA LEU A 44 -10.47 2.78 -7.77
C LEU A 44 -11.34 3.97 -8.17
N ILE A 45 -10.79 5.19 -8.30
CA ILE A 45 -11.60 6.36 -8.70
C ILE A 45 -12.10 6.25 -10.16
N LEU A 46 -11.34 5.60 -11.06
CA LEU A 46 -11.79 5.29 -12.41
C LEU A 46 -12.95 4.26 -12.43
N ILE A 47 -13.04 3.39 -11.42
CA ILE A 47 -14.13 2.43 -11.21
C ILE A 47 -15.36 3.11 -10.58
N GLU A 48 -15.18 3.87 -9.50
CA GLU A 48 -16.26 4.63 -8.84
C GLU A 48 -16.92 5.62 -9.81
N GLN A 49 -16.16 6.15 -10.78
CA GLN A 49 -16.62 7.06 -11.83
C GLN A 49 -16.67 6.38 -13.22
N SER A 50 -16.86 5.06 -13.27
CA SER A 50 -16.88 4.25 -14.50
C SER A 50 -17.79 4.84 -15.59
N THR A 51 -17.39 4.65 -16.85
CA THR A 51 -17.96 5.29 -18.06
C THR A 51 -17.88 6.84 -18.12
N THR A 52 -17.54 7.55 -17.05
CA THR A 52 -17.37 9.02 -17.06
C THR A 52 -15.90 9.43 -17.18
N VAL A 53 -15.64 10.71 -17.47
CA VAL A 53 -14.28 11.24 -17.68
C VAL A 53 -13.78 11.89 -16.39
N VAL A 54 -12.93 11.18 -15.65
CA VAL A 54 -12.23 11.70 -14.47
C VAL A 54 -11.17 12.70 -14.93
N SER A 55 -11.22 13.92 -14.42
CA SER A 55 -10.27 14.98 -14.81
C SER A 55 -8.87 14.75 -14.25
N ARG A 56 -7.87 15.39 -14.85
CA ARG A 56 -6.48 15.36 -14.33
C ARG A 56 -6.41 15.92 -12.92
N ASP A 57 -7.14 17.00 -12.63
CA ASP A 57 -7.13 17.64 -11.32
C ASP A 57 -7.76 16.80 -10.23
N GLN A 58 -8.86 16.07 -10.51
CA GLN A 58 -9.44 15.09 -9.58
C GLN A 58 -8.48 13.93 -9.28
N LEU A 59 -7.73 13.46 -10.28
CA LEU A 59 -6.73 12.42 -10.09
C LEU A 59 -5.52 12.93 -9.28
N HIS A 60 -5.07 14.16 -9.53
CA HIS A 60 -4.03 14.81 -8.71
C HIS A 60 -4.48 15.00 -7.25
N GLU A 61 -5.74 15.40 -7.03
CA GLU A 61 -6.30 15.58 -5.68
C GLU A 61 -6.32 14.25 -4.91
N TYR A 62 -7.09 13.28 -5.41
CA TYR A 62 -7.38 12.03 -4.70
C TYR A 62 -6.15 11.14 -4.47
N VAL A 63 -5.24 11.09 -5.46
CA VAL A 63 -4.12 10.15 -5.47
C VAL A 63 -2.89 10.72 -4.76
N TRP A 64 -2.73 12.05 -4.72
CA TRP A 64 -1.56 12.72 -4.11
C TRP A 64 -1.92 13.79 -3.07
N ARG A 65 -2.77 14.78 -3.36
CA ARG A 65 -2.99 15.92 -2.44
C ARG A 65 -3.73 15.52 -1.16
N ASP A 66 -4.77 14.70 -1.27
CA ASP A 66 -5.46 14.04 -0.14
C ASP A 66 -4.50 13.19 0.72
N GLN A 67 -3.36 12.80 0.15
CA GLN A 67 -2.33 11.98 0.78
C GLN A 67 -1.15 12.83 1.31
N GLY A 68 -1.24 14.17 1.24
CA GLY A 68 -0.21 15.12 1.70
C GLY A 68 0.91 15.41 0.70
N PHE A 69 0.80 14.96 -0.56
CA PHE A 69 1.85 15.13 -1.59
C PHE A 69 1.43 16.10 -2.70
N GLN A 70 2.37 16.92 -3.16
CA GLN A 70 2.21 17.71 -4.38
C GLN A 70 3.15 17.17 -5.46
N VAL A 71 2.60 16.80 -6.61
CA VAL A 71 3.35 16.26 -7.75
C VAL A 71 3.01 17.01 -9.05
N ASP A 72 3.77 16.71 -10.09
CA ASP A 72 3.61 17.28 -11.42
C ASP A 72 2.79 16.37 -12.36
N ASP A 73 2.53 16.85 -13.56
CA ASP A 73 1.70 16.14 -14.53
C ASP A 73 2.39 14.93 -15.21
N SER A 74 3.73 14.85 -15.16
CA SER A 74 4.46 13.65 -15.59
C SER A 74 4.28 12.49 -14.60
N SER A 75 4.21 12.76 -13.30
CA SER A 75 3.94 11.76 -12.25
C SER A 75 2.60 11.03 -12.47
N LEU A 76 1.52 11.77 -12.76
CA LEU A 76 0.22 11.19 -13.14
C LEU A 76 0.32 10.37 -14.43
N THR A 77 1.05 10.89 -15.43
CA THR A 77 1.21 10.23 -16.73
C THR A 77 2.03 8.94 -16.61
N GLN A 78 3.02 8.89 -15.71
CA GLN A 78 3.78 7.69 -15.39
C GLN A 78 2.93 6.65 -14.67
N ALA A 79 2.18 7.02 -13.62
CA ALA A 79 1.32 6.08 -12.89
C ALA A 79 0.24 5.45 -13.78
N ILE A 80 -0.41 6.25 -14.65
CA ILE A 80 -1.33 5.74 -15.69
C ILE A 80 -0.62 4.77 -16.65
N SER A 81 0.65 5.02 -16.98
CA SER A 81 1.43 4.15 -17.87
C SER A 81 1.85 2.84 -17.20
N THR A 82 2.11 2.86 -15.88
CA THR A 82 2.33 1.65 -15.07
C THR A 82 1.05 0.84 -14.95
N LEU A 83 -0.06 1.47 -14.58
CA LEU A 83 -1.37 0.83 -14.45
C LEU A 83 -1.83 0.16 -15.75
N ARG A 84 -1.63 0.81 -16.92
CA ARG A 84 -1.91 0.16 -18.22
C ARG A 84 -1.06 -1.08 -18.46
N LYS A 85 0.22 -1.09 -18.09
CA LYS A 85 1.07 -2.29 -18.21
C LYS A 85 0.55 -3.44 -17.33
N MET A 86 0.13 -3.12 -16.09
CA MET A 86 -0.45 -4.09 -15.15
C MET A 86 -1.79 -4.67 -15.66
N LEU A 87 -2.65 -3.83 -16.25
CA LEU A 87 -3.88 -4.26 -16.94
C LEU A 87 -3.62 -4.92 -18.31
N ARG A 88 -2.36 -5.00 -18.76
CA ARG A 88 -1.95 -5.45 -20.11
C ARG A 88 -2.69 -4.67 -21.23
N ASP A 89 -3.00 -3.39 -20.98
CA ASP A 89 -3.81 -2.48 -21.80
C ASP A 89 -2.98 -1.69 -22.84
N SER A 90 -3.53 -1.51 -24.05
CA SER A 90 -2.84 -0.90 -25.19
C SER A 90 -3.18 0.59 -25.36
N THR A 91 -2.17 1.46 -25.46
CA THR A 91 -2.40 2.89 -25.73
C THR A 91 -2.90 3.18 -27.15
N LYS A 92 -2.70 2.26 -28.11
CA LYS A 92 -3.21 2.37 -29.48
C LYS A 92 -4.64 1.84 -29.63
N SER A 93 -5.02 0.90 -28.78
CA SER A 93 -6.28 0.15 -28.83
C SER A 93 -6.76 -0.15 -27.41
N PRO A 94 -7.13 0.88 -26.62
CA PRO A 94 -7.43 0.72 -25.20
C PRO A 94 -8.69 -0.11 -25.00
N GLN A 95 -8.61 -1.07 -24.08
CA GLN A 95 -9.71 -1.90 -23.60
C GLN A 95 -10.17 -1.48 -22.20
N PHE A 96 -9.25 -0.94 -21.38
CA PHE A 96 -9.52 -0.54 -20.00
C PHE A 96 -9.50 0.97 -19.83
N ILE A 97 -8.37 1.64 -20.07
CA ILE A 97 -8.21 3.07 -19.75
C ILE A 97 -8.07 3.88 -21.03
N LYS A 98 -9.07 4.71 -21.33
CA LYS A 98 -9.05 5.65 -22.46
C LYS A 98 -8.54 7.01 -22.03
N THR A 99 -7.55 7.56 -22.74
CA THR A 99 -7.13 8.96 -22.57
C THR A 99 -8.09 9.87 -23.32
N ILE A 100 -8.60 10.91 -22.67
CA ILE A 100 -9.42 11.96 -23.30
C ILE A 100 -8.60 13.25 -23.36
N PRO A 101 -8.09 13.66 -24.54
CA PRO A 101 -7.18 14.79 -24.68
C PRO A 101 -7.70 16.07 -24.03
N LYS A 102 -6.82 16.77 -23.30
CA LYS A 102 -7.10 18.01 -22.53
C LYS A 102 -8.20 17.89 -21.45
N ARG A 103 -8.71 16.69 -21.15
CA ARG A 103 -9.72 16.48 -20.09
C ARG A 103 -9.21 15.56 -18.98
N GLY A 104 -8.74 14.36 -19.32
CA GLY A 104 -8.32 13.36 -18.33
C GLY A 104 -8.41 11.93 -18.85
N TYR A 105 -8.96 11.04 -18.04
CA TYR A 105 -9.02 9.60 -18.33
C TYR A 105 -10.42 9.04 -18.04
N GLN A 106 -10.76 7.93 -18.71
CA GLN A 106 -12.07 7.29 -18.64
C GLN A 106 -11.87 5.77 -18.60
N LEU A 107 -12.53 5.09 -17.67
CA LEU A 107 -12.65 3.64 -17.70
C LEU A 107 -13.71 3.24 -18.73
N ILE A 108 -13.35 2.34 -19.65
CA ILE A 108 -14.19 1.91 -20.77
C ILE A 108 -14.48 0.40 -20.78
N SER A 109 -13.90 -0.36 -19.85
CA SER A 109 -14.27 -1.75 -19.58
C SER A 109 -15.60 -1.83 -18.82
N THR A 110 -16.30 -2.97 -18.92
CA THR A 110 -17.36 -3.31 -17.95
C THR A 110 -16.76 -3.47 -16.55
N VAL A 111 -17.56 -3.18 -15.54
CA VAL A 111 -17.21 -3.34 -14.12
C VAL A 111 -18.36 -3.98 -13.37
N GLU A 112 -18.07 -5.04 -12.62
CA GLU A 112 -19.02 -5.71 -11.74
C GLU A 112 -18.50 -5.65 -10.30
N SER A 113 -19.34 -5.24 -9.36
CA SER A 113 -18.97 -5.11 -7.95
C SER A 113 -19.35 -6.35 -7.16
N CYS A 114 -18.38 -7.22 -6.88
CA CYS A 114 -18.56 -8.37 -5.99
C CYS A 114 -18.55 -7.89 -4.53
N SER A 115 -19.74 -7.65 -4.00
CA SER A 115 -20.02 -7.75 -2.57
C SER A 115 -20.18 -9.22 -2.18
N ALA A 116 -19.89 -9.59 -0.93
CA ALA A 116 -19.99 -10.97 -0.45
C ALA A 116 -21.44 -11.47 -0.19
N ASN A 117 -22.45 -10.69 -0.62
CA ASN A 117 -23.87 -11.00 -0.50
C ASN A 117 -24.53 -10.96 -1.90
N ASN A 118 -25.45 -11.89 -2.14
CA ASN A 118 -26.17 -12.15 -3.41
C ASN A 118 -25.28 -12.66 -4.57
N ALA A 119 -25.00 -13.96 -4.56
CA ALA A 119 -24.54 -14.69 -5.74
C ALA A 119 -25.73 -15.43 -6.40
N GLU A 120 -26.35 -14.82 -7.41
CA GLU A 120 -27.35 -15.49 -8.26
C GLU A 120 -27.32 -14.94 -9.68
N ALA A 121 -26.70 -15.69 -10.61
CA ALA A 121 -26.66 -15.42 -12.05
C ALA A 121 -26.44 -16.74 -12.81
N PRO A 122 -27.34 -17.15 -13.73
CA PRO A 122 -27.18 -18.38 -14.53
C PRO A 122 -26.19 -18.30 -15.70
N GLN A 123 -25.97 -19.48 -16.31
CA GLN A 123 -25.24 -19.83 -17.56
C GLN A 123 -25.75 -19.04 -18.81
N GLU A 124 -25.15 -19.01 -20.02
CA GLU A 124 -24.06 -19.75 -20.75
C GLU A 124 -23.63 -18.91 -22.01
N ASP A 125 -22.67 -19.19 -22.93
CA ASP A 125 -21.83 -20.37 -23.23
C ASP A 125 -20.41 -20.06 -23.87
N LYS A 126 -20.21 -20.30 -25.18
CA LYS A 126 -18.93 -20.37 -25.96
C LYS A 126 -18.90 -19.32 -27.13
N THR A 127 -17.92 -19.19 -28.06
CA THR A 127 -17.00 -20.16 -28.72
C THR A 127 -15.81 -19.50 -29.50
N ASP A 128 -14.61 -20.05 -29.32
CA ASP A 128 -13.41 -20.35 -30.18
C ASP A 128 -12.92 -19.52 -31.42
N ASP A 129 -11.74 -19.96 -31.93
CA ASP A 129 -10.93 -19.64 -33.14
C ASP A 129 -9.92 -18.45 -33.15
N ASP A 130 -8.72 -18.52 -33.78
CA ASP A 130 -7.75 -19.65 -33.97
C ASP A 130 -6.32 -19.15 -34.41
N LEU A 131 -5.32 -20.04 -34.34
CA LEU A 131 -4.01 -20.15 -35.03
C LEU A 131 -3.12 -18.90 -35.38
N SER A 132 -1.97 -18.85 -34.70
CA SER A 132 -0.58 -18.97 -35.23
C SER A 132 -0.10 -18.26 -36.52
N HIS A 133 1.09 -17.63 -36.45
CA HIS A 133 2.21 -17.96 -37.37
C HIS A 133 3.61 -17.56 -36.82
N ASN A 134 4.68 -17.93 -37.56
CA ASN A 134 6.02 -18.25 -37.01
C ASN A 134 7.24 -17.44 -37.53
N LEU A 135 8.25 -17.33 -36.65
CA LEU A 135 9.72 -17.30 -36.85
C LEU A 135 10.50 -16.21 -37.65
N SER A 136 11.54 -15.70 -36.97
CA SER A 136 12.98 -15.65 -37.38
C SER A 136 13.68 -14.40 -37.95
N ALA A 137 15.01 -14.38 -37.67
CA ALA A 137 16.13 -13.63 -38.25
C ALA A 137 16.34 -12.13 -37.84
N THR A 138 17.56 -11.60 -37.69
CA THR A 138 18.92 -12.18 -37.48
C THR A 138 19.88 -11.14 -36.87
N VAL A 139 20.90 -11.64 -36.16
CA VAL A 139 22.13 -11.03 -35.60
C VAL A 139 22.70 -9.78 -36.30
N ASN A 140 23.19 -8.82 -35.49
CA ASN A 140 24.49 -8.09 -35.58
C ASN A 140 24.53 -7.04 -34.44
N GLU A 141 25.29 -7.22 -33.36
CA GLU A 141 26.76 -7.09 -33.22
C GLU A 141 27.24 -5.63 -33.09
N ALA A 142 28.05 -5.37 -32.05
CA ALA A 142 28.54 -4.04 -31.68
C ALA A 142 30.04 -3.89 -32.00
N PRO A 143 30.56 -2.65 -32.03
CA PRO A 143 31.79 -2.41 -31.27
C PRO A 143 31.78 -1.11 -30.44
N VAL A 144 32.80 -1.01 -29.58
CA VAL A 144 33.06 0.08 -28.62
C VAL A 144 34.17 1.00 -29.18
N ILE A 145 34.56 2.03 -28.41
CA ILE A 145 35.82 2.80 -28.45
C ILE A 145 35.74 4.19 -29.11
N ALA A 146 35.70 5.21 -28.25
CA ALA A 146 36.27 6.56 -28.46
C ALA A 146 37.75 6.53 -28.00
N PRO A 147 38.67 7.47 -28.36
CA PRO A 147 38.45 8.93 -28.37
C PRO A 147 39.22 9.74 -29.45
N THR A 148 39.10 11.08 -29.41
CA THR A 148 40.04 12.01 -30.07
C THR A 148 40.27 13.26 -29.22
N THR A 149 41.54 13.71 -29.10
CA THR A 149 41.98 14.90 -28.34
C THR A 149 42.68 15.88 -29.29
N PRO A 150 42.50 17.20 -29.11
CA PRO A 150 43.62 18.15 -28.84
C PRO A 150 43.25 19.12 -27.69
N GLU A 151 44.08 19.54 -26.72
CA GLU A 151 45.47 20.04 -26.71
C GLU A 151 45.65 21.31 -27.57
N ALA A 152 46.11 22.48 -27.10
CA ALA A 152 46.89 22.89 -25.91
C ALA A 152 46.38 24.30 -25.40
N PRO A 153 47.09 25.14 -24.60
CA PRO A 153 48.44 25.05 -24.03
C PRO A 153 48.54 25.23 -22.51
N ILE A 154 49.78 25.29 -22.01
CA ILE A 154 50.18 25.14 -20.61
C ILE A 154 50.51 26.50 -19.94
N SER A 155 50.32 26.62 -18.63
CA SER A 155 51.02 27.60 -17.78
C SER A 155 51.16 27.08 -16.34
N PRO A 156 52.33 27.22 -15.66
CA PRO A 156 52.58 26.60 -14.36
C PRO A 156 52.24 27.53 -13.18
N VAL A 157 51.61 27.00 -12.13
CA VAL A 157 51.44 27.69 -10.84
C VAL A 157 51.73 26.76 -9.65
N ALA A 158 52.64 27.23 -8.80
CA ALA A 158 53.01 26.81 -7.44
C ALA A 158 52.42 25.49 -6.85
N VAL A 159 53.32 24.56 -6.51
CA VAL A 159 53.05 23.52 -5.51
C VAL A 159 52.96 24.17 -4.11
N ILE A 160 51.78 24.09 -3.48
CA ILE A 160 51.58 24.54 -2.10
C ILE A 160 51.59 23.32 -1.18
N SER A 161 52.59 23.22 -0.31
CA SER A 161 52.62 22.19 0.74
C SER A 161 51.73 22.59 1.94
N PRO A 162 50.87 21.69 2.44
CA PRO A 162 50.01 22.00 3.58
C PRO A 162 50.84 22.06 4.89
N LYS A 163 50.74 23.18 5.61
CA LYS A 163 51.28 23.29 6.98
C LYS A 163 50.35 22.55 7.97
N PRO A 164 50.90 21.88 9.01
CA PRO A 164 50.07 21.19 10.00
C PRO A 164 49.24 22.18 10.81
N VAL A 165 47.91 22.05 10.75
CA VAL A 165 46.98 22.93 11.47
C VAL A 165 46.84 22.47 12.92
N TRP A 166 47.26 23.30 13.87
CA TRP A 166 47.25 23.03 15.32
C TRP A 166 45.82 23.09 15.96
N GLY A 167 44.77 22.81 15.18
CA GLY A 167 43.36 22.87 15.61
C GLY A 167 42.77 21.56 16.13
N PHE A 168 43.45 20.43 15.94
CA PHE A 168 42.88 19.08 16.17
C PHE A 168 42.36 18.81 17.59
N ARG A 169 42.80 19.53 18.63
CA ARG A 169 42.31 19.29 20.00
C ARG A 169 40.84 19.66 20.21
N LEU A 170 40.32 20.65 19.48
CA LEU A 170 38.88 20.97 19.51
C LEU A 170 38.05 19.90 18.81
N ILE A 171 38.55 19.34 17.69
CA ILE A 171 37.89 18.25 16.97
C ILE A 171 37.81 17.00 17.86
N TRP A 172 38.91 16.60 18.51
CA TRP A 172 38.90 15.49 19.46
C TRP A 172 38.00 15.74 20.68
N ALA A 173 37.97 16.97 21.21
CA ALA A 173 37.05 17.31 22.30
C ALA A 173 35.59 17.15 21.87
N VAL A 174 35.19 17.66 20.69
CA VAL A 174 33.83 17.51 20.16
C VAL A 174 33.50 16.03 19.89
N ILE A 175 34.41 15.25 19.30
CA ILE A 175 34.21 13.81 19.04
C ILE A 175 34.01 13.01 20.33
N LEU A 176 34.63 13.41 21.44
CA LEU A 176 34.48 12.74 22.74
C LEU A 176 33.24 13.24 23.51
N LEU A 177 32.88 14.52 23.38
CA LEU A 177 31.71 15.11 24.04
C LEU A 177 30.39 14.76 23.33
N LEU A 178 30.38 14.61 22.00
CA LEU A 178 29.17 14.28 21.22
C LEU A 178 28.50 12.95 21.65
N PRO A 179 29.19 11.82 21.90
CA PRO A 179 28.55 10.62 22.45
C PRO A 179 28.09 10.79 23.91
N LEU A 180 28.80 11.55 24.75
CA LEU A 180 28.28 11.91 26.09
C LEU A 180 26.99 12.74 25.99
N LEU A 181 26.94 13.68 25.05
CA LEU A 181 25.78 14.53 24.81
C LEU A 181 24.60 13.70 24.25
N ALA A 182 24.87 12.76 23.35
CA ALA A 182 23.89 11.81 22.84
C ALA A 182 23.31 10.89 23.95
N LEU A 183 24.11 10.53 24.97
CA LEU A 183 23.62 9.83 26.16
C LEU A 183 22.77 10.72 27.10
N SER A 184 22.83 12.05 26.96
CA SER A 184 22.01 13.01 27.71
C SER A 184 20.76 13.49 26.96
N VAL A 185 20.67 13.23 25.65
CA VAL A 185 19.41 13.36 24.92
C VAL A 185 18.58 12.12 25.26
N ASN A 186 17.48 12.33 25.98
CA ASN A 186 16.54 11.26 26.32
C ASN A 186 16.22 10.43 25.07
N ALA A 187 16.54 9.14 25.10
CA ALA A 187 16.02 8.21 24.11
C ALA A 187 14.49 8.27 24.13
N PRO A 188 13.80 8.30 22.97
CA PRO A 188 12.35 8.28 22.95
C PRO A 188 11.87 7.00 23.66
N SER A 189 10.88 7.14 24.56
CA SER A 189 10.29 6.02 25.28
C SER A 189 9.91 4.92 24.29
N SER A 190 10.48 3.73 24.47
CA SER A 190 10.14 2.56 23.65
C SER A 190 8.64 2.31 23.77
N THR A 191 7.91 2.39 22.65
CA THR A 191 6.43 2.46 22.57
C THR A 191 5.75 1.68 23.69
N GLN A 192 5.39 2.38 24.76
CA GLN A 192 4.93 1.70 25.97
C GLN A 192 3.48 1.29 25.77
N PHE A 193 3.23 0.00 25.92
CA PHE A 193 1.89 -0.55 25.86
C PHE A 193 1.33 -0.65 27.28
N ASP A 194 0.33 0.18 27.57
CA ASP A 194 -0.40 0.11 28.83
C ASP A 194 -1.32 -1.11 28.83
N GLN A 195 -1.29 -1.89 29.91
CA GLN A 195 -2.27 -2.94 30.12
C GLN A 195 -3.59 -2.34 30.60
N VAL A 196 -4.64 -2.54 29.79
CA VAL A 196 -5.97 -1.98 30.02
C VAL A 196 -6.78 -2.85 30.98
N THR A 197 -6.75 -4.17 30.77
CA THR A 197 -7.49 -5.18 31.55
C THR A 197 -7.01 -6.59 31.20
N LEU A 198 -7.66 -7.61 31.76
CA LEU A 198 -7.61 -9.01 31.32
C LEU A 198 -8.91 -9.34 30.57
N VAL A 199 -8.82 -9.91 29.38
CA VAL A 199 -9.95 -10.37 28.57
C VAL A 199 -9.90 -11.89 28.47
N ASN A 200 -10.77 -12.58 29.21
CA ASN A 200 -10.73 -14.05 29.37
C ASN A 200 -9.31 -14.52 29.79
N ASP A 201 -8.76 -13.94 30.86
CA ASP A 201 -7.43 -14.21 31.41
C ASP A 201 -6.22 -13.82 30.52
N VAL A 202 -6.43 -13.21 29.35
CA VAL A 202 -5.37 -12.72 28.46
C VAL A 202 -5.19 -11.20 28.62
N PRO A 203 -3.96 -10.67 28.78
CA PRO A 203 -3.72 -9.22 28.87
C PRO A 203 -4.09 -8.48 27.58
N LEU A 204 -4.93 -7.46 27.74
CA LEU A 204 -5.27 -6.49 26.70
C LEU A 204 -4.37 -5.27 26.82
N LEU A 205 -3.62 -4.98 25.75
CA LEU A 205 -2.60 -3.94 25.66
C LEU A 205 -3.02 -2.86 24.66
N GLN A 206 -2.75 -1.59 24.96
CA GLN A 206 -2.95 -0.45 24.05
C GLN A 206 -1.75 0.50 24.07
N PRO A 207 -1.50 1.31 23.03
CA PRO A 207 -0.52 2.39 23.10
C PRO A 207 -0.91 3.46 24.12
N GLU A 208 0.08 3.99 24.84
CA GLU A 208 -0.04 5.21 25.63
C GLU A 208 -0.64 6.35 24.75
N ASN A 209 -1.74 6.97 25.21
CA ASN A 209 -2.60 7.94 24.48
C ASN A 209 -3.66 7.39 23.49
N HIS A 210 -4.07 6.11 23.55
CA HIS A 210 -5.17 5.59 22.73
C HIS A 210 -6.59 6.03 23.21
N PRO A 211 -7.52 6.49 22.32
CA PRO A 211 -8.88 6.91 22.71
C PRO A 211 -9.85 5.77 23.11
N GLU A 212 -10.55 5.95 24.23
CA GLU A 212 -11.71 5.19 24.73
C GLU A 212 -11.88 3.71 24.31
N ILE A 213 -10.88 2.86 24.59
CA ILE A 213 -11.02 1.39 24.46
C ILE A 213 -12.19 0.80 25.29
N LYS A 214 -12.69 1.50 26.32
CA LYS A 214 -13.75 1.03 27.22
C LYS A 214 -15.07 0.68 26.51
N SER A 215 -15.46 1.46 25.50
CA SER A 215 -16.67 1.21 24.71
C SER A 215 -16.56 -0.06 23.85
N TRP A 216 -15.33 -0.46 23.51
CA TRP A 216 -15.04 -1.63 22.68
C TRP A 216 -14.96 -2.95 23.45
N LEU A 217 -14.74 -2.93 24.76
CA LEU A 217 -14.52 -4.15 25.58
C LEU A 217 -15.53 -5.29 25.30
N PRO A 218 -16.86 -5.07 25.19
CA PRO A 218 -17.81 -6.15 24.90
C PRO A 218 -17.61 -6.81 23.51
N ALA A 219 -17.14 -6.03 22.53
CA ALA A 219 -16.80 -6.53 21.21
C ALA A 219 -15.47 -7.30 21.22
N ILE A 220 -14.48 -6.81 21.96
CA ILE A 220 -13.18 -7.47 22.16
C ILE A 220 -13.36 -8.82 22.89
N GLU A 221 -14.16 -8.85 23.95
CA GLU A 221 -14.50 -10.08 24.69
C GLU A 221 -15.19 -11.13 23.79
N ARG A 222 -16.20 -10.72 23.01
CA ARG A 222 -16.90 -11.59 22.06
C ARG A 222 -15.96 -12.08 20.96
N CYS A 223 -15.13 -11.20 20.39
CA CYS A 223 -14.15 -11.55 19.37
C CYS A 223 -13.14 -12.58 19.91
N THR A 224 -12.55 -12.30 21.07
CA THR A 224 -11.59 -13.19 21.76
C THR A 224 -12.19 -14.56 22.05
N LYS A 225 -13.45 -14.61 22.50
CA LYS A 225 -14.16 -15.88 22.75
C LYS A 225 -14.36 -16.71 21.48
N ILE A 226 -14.69 -16.07 20.35
CA ILE A 226 -14.85 -16.74 19.04
C ILE A 226 -13.49 -17.18 18.48
N TYR A 227 -12.45 -16.36 18.65
CA TYR A 227 -11.09 -16.68 18.24
C TYR A 227 -10.56 -17.92 18.99
N ARG A 228 -10.65 -17.91 20.33
CA ARG A 228 -10.26 -19.02 21.19
C ARG A 228 -11.09 -20.30 21.03
N SER A 229 -12.24 -20.25 20.35
CA SER A 229 -13.02 -21.44 19.98
C SER A 229 -12.70 -22.00 18.59
N ARG A 230 -11.81 -21.37 17.81
CA ARG A 230 -11.38 -21.83 16.49
C ARG A 230 -9.96 -22.39 16.45
N ILE A 231 -9.16 -22.15 17.50
CA ILE A 231 -7.76 -22.55 17.58
C ILE A 231 -7.60 -23.73 18.54
N GLU A 232 -7.06 -24.84 18.01
CA GLU A 232 -6.55 -25.95 18.82
C GLU A 232 -5.32 -25.46 19.60
N GLY A 233 -5.32 -25.66 20.92
CA GLY A 233 -4.27 -25.12 21.79
C GLY A 233 -4.54 -23.69 22.32
N SER A 234 -5.80 -23.33 22.57
CA SER A 234 -6.29 -22.04 23.13
C SER A 234 -5.53 -21.45 24.35
N SER A 235 -4.62 -22.19 24.97
CA SER A 235 -3.67 -21.74 25.99
C SER A 235 -2.42 -21.02 25.46
N SER A 236 -2.12 -21.08 24.15
CA SER A 236 -0.93 -20.46 23.55
C SER A 236 -1.03 -18.94 23.34
N LEU A 237 -2.23 -18.36 23.50
CA LEU A 237 -2.49 -16.94 23.31
C LEU A 237 -1.94 -16.13 24.51
N GLU A 238 -0.82 -15.44 24.30
CA GLU A 238 -0.07 -14.72 25.34
C GLU A 238 -0.64 -13.33 25.63
N LYS A 239 -1.00 -12.57 24.57
CA LYS A 239 -1.45 -11.17 24.70
C LYS A 239 -2.28 -10.69 23.50
N ILE A 240 -3.11 -9.68 23.71
CA ILE A 240 -3.92 -9.03 22.67
C ILE A 240 -3.53 -7.55 22.62
N ILE A 241 -3.11 -7.05 21.45
CA ILE A 241 -2.78 -5.63 21.25
C ILE A 241 -3.89 -4.96 20.44
N ALA A 242 -4.61 -4.05 21.08
CA ALA A 242 -5.66 -3.23 20.45
C ALA A 242 -5.08 -1.91 19.90
N THR A 243 -5.39 -1.61 18.65
CA THR A 243 -4.98 -0.35 17.98
C THR A 243 -6.09 0.21 17.09
N GLY A 244 -6.16 1.53 16.98
CA GLY A 244 -7.15 2.25 16.17
C GLY A 244 -8.37 2.71 16.97
N SER A 245 -8.70 4.01 16.84
CA SER A 245 -9.98 4.60 17.24
C SER A 245 -10.20 5.89 16.43
N LEU A 246 -10.25 5.72 15.10
CA LEU A 246 -10.78 6.69 14.14
C LEU A 246 -11.75 5.92 13.23
N ASN A 247 -12.84 6.58 12.82
CA ASN A 247 -13.84 6.04 11.89
C ASN A 247 -14.56 4.74 12.32
N GLY A 248 -14.65 4.45 13.63
CA GLY A 248 -15.47 3.35 14.15
C GLY A 248 -14.92 1.94 13.89
N GLN A 249 -13.59 1.80 13.82
CA GLN A 249 -12.89 0.53 13.58
C GLN A 249 -11.75 0.34 14.61
N MET A 250 -11.52 -0.91 15.02
CA MET A 250 -10.43 -1.28 15.93
C MET A 250 -9.76 -2.57 15.46
N ALA A 251 -8.44 -2.55 15.34
CA ALA A 251 -7.63 -3.72 15.05
C ALA A 251 -7.23 -4.42 16.35
N LEU A 252 -7.42 -5.73 16.42
CA LEU A 252 -6.97 -6.61 17.48
C LEU A 252 -5.89 -7.53 16.93
N ASN A 253 -4.69 -7.47 17.49
CA ASN A 253 -3.57 -8.33 17.13
C ASN A 253 -3.42 -9.38 18.22
N PHE A 254 -3.80 -10.61 17.89
CA PHE A 254 -3.68 -11.78 18.78
C PHE A 254 -2.26 -12.33 18.66
N ILE A 255 -1.51 -12.27 19.75
CA ILE A 255 -0.10 -12.68 19.81
C ILE A 255 0.03 -13.90 20.72
N HIS A 256 0.47 -15.00 20.13
CA HIS A 256 0.74 -16.27 20.77
C HIS A 256 2.20 -16.35 21.24
N ASP A 257 2.51 -17.40 22.02
CA ASP A 257 3.86 -17.77 22.39
C ASP A 257 4.79 -18.02 21.17
N ALA A 258 6.09 -18.16 21.42
CA ALA A 258 7.09 -18.30 20.37
C ALA A 258 6.89 -19.55 19.50
N ASP A 259 6.48 -20.67 20.10
CA ASP A 259 6.32 -21.96 19.42
C ASP A 259 5.05 -21.99 18.55
N HIS A 260 4.02 -21.25 18.95
CA HIS A 260 2.76 -21.07 18.23
C HIS A 260 2.68 -19.75 17.45
N SER A 261 3.80 -19.04 17.25
CA SER A 261 3.85 -17.71 16.61
C SER A 261 3.33 -17.67 15.16
N SER A 262 3.18 -18.82 14.50
CA SER A 262 2.48 -18.97 13.21
C SER A 262 0.96 -18.80 13.28
N GLN A 263 0.37 -18.85 14.49
CA GLN A 263 -1.05 -18.60 14.76
C GLN A 263 -1.35 -17.10 14.93
N ASN A 264 -0.34 -16.23 15.01
CA ASN A 264 -0.50 -14.78 15.21
C ASN A 264 -1.41 -14.16 14.14
N GLN A 265 -2.52 -13.55 14.56
CA GLN A 265 -3.53 -13.01 13.65
C GLN A 265 -3.98 -11.60 14.02
N SER A 266 -4.00 -10.71 13.02
CA SER A 266 -4.69 -9.42 13.10
C SER A 266 -6.14 -9.57 12.65
N ILE A 267 -7.09 -9.11 13.48
CA ILE A 267 -8.53 -9.08 13.16
C ILE A 267 -9.02 -7.63 13.30
N LEU A 268 -9.65 -7.12 12.26
CA LEU A 268 -10.30 -5.81 12.28
C LEU A 268 -11.77 -5.99 12.70
N ILE A 269 -12.17 -5.35 13.80
CA ILE A 269 -13.55 -5.30 14.27
C ILE A 269 -14.15 -3.91 14.03
N PHE A 270 -15.46 -3.88 13.79
CA PHE A 270 -16.24 -2.69 13.47
C PHE A 270 -17.35 -2.53 14.50
N VAL A 271 -17.63 -1.31 14.93
CA VAL A 271 -18.90 -1.00 15.61
C VAL A 271 -19.97 -0.87 14.53
N ASP A 272 -21.06 -1.63 14.67
CA ASP A 272 -22.23 -1.48 13.81
C ASP A 272 -22.91 -0.14 14.09
N GLN A 273 -23.10 0.67 13.05
CA GLN A 273 -23.64 2.04 13.17
C GLN A 273 -25.18 2.08 13.19
N THR A 274 -25.84 0.95 13.48
CA THR A 274 -27.31 0.87 13.51
C THR A 274 -27.95 1.71 14.62
N ASP A 275 -27.21 2.09 15.67
CA ASP A 275 -27.67 3.05 16.68
C ASP A 275 -27.21 4.49 16.40
N PHE A 276 -27.93 5.13 15.48
CA PHE A 276 -27.77 6.55 15.14
C PHE A 276 -28.13 7.52 16.28
N SER A 277 -28.70 7.07 17.41
CA SER A 277 -29.10 7.98 18.51
C SER A 277 -27.93 8.73 19.14
N SER A 278 -26.73 8.15 19.07
CA SER A 278 -25.47 8.77 19.52
C SER A 278 -24.83 9.75 18.52
N VAL A 279 -25.37 9.85 17.30
CA VAL A 279 -24.80 10.64 16.19
C VAL A 279 -25.51 11.99 16.00
N CYS A 280 -26.66 12.20 16.65
CA CYS A 280 -27.48 13.41 16.53
C CYS A 280 -27.74 14.07 17.89
N HIS A 281 -26.69 14.64 18.48
CA HIS A 281 -26.76 15.50 19.68
C HIS A 281 -25.84 16.72 19.57
#